data_AF-A0A1D8S2T8-F1
#
_entry.id   AF-A0A1D8S2T8-F1
#
_cell.length_a   1.000
_cell.length_b   1.000
_cell.length_c   1.000
_cell.angle_alpha   90.00
_cell.angle_beta   90.00
_cell.angle_gamma   90.00
#
_symmetry.space_group_name_H-M   'P 1'
#
loop_
_entity.id
_entity.type
_entity.pdbx_description
1 polymer ?
#
loop_
_entity_poly.entity_id
_entity_poly.type
_entity_poly.pdbx_seq_one_letter_code
_entity_poly.pdbx_strand_id
1 'polypeptide(L)' 'MRVASDAFIRRHTQFDSVAEFCAACPCDEDTISGVQRLSTDKRDAFVARTTDFETWAEMKQSAAIQDLVVLQNV' A
#
# COMPACT_ATOMS: atom_id res chain seq x y z
N MET A 1 6.79 10.80 -1.80
CA MET A 1 5.48 10.60 -2.44
C MET A 1 4.73 9.55 -1.64
N ARG A 2 3.60 9.89 -1.02
CA ARG A 2 2.80 8.95 -0.21
C ARG A 2 2.01 8.07 -1.18
N VAL A 3 2.18 6.75 -1.07
CA VAL A 3 1.52 5.79 -1.98
C VAL A 3 0.08 5.47 -1.53
N ALA A 4 -0.17 5.48 -0.23
CA ALA A 4 -1.48 5.22 0.36
C ALA A 4 -1.70 6.06 1.63
N SER A 5 -2.95 6.39 1.92
CA SER A 5 -3.38 7.00 3.18
C SER A 5 -3.70 5.93 4.24
N ASP A 6 -3.70 6.29 5.53
CA ASP A 6 -4.05 5.31 6.59
C ASP A 6 -5.50 4.84 6.51
N ALA A 7 -6.38 5.66 5.91
CA ALA A 7 -7.76 5.28 5.62
C ALA A 7 -7.82 4.20 4.51
N PHE A 8 -7.00 4.35 3.47
CA PHE A 8 -6.87 3.33 2.42
C PHE A 8 -6.35 2.01 2.99
N ILE A 9 -5.26 2.08 3.78
CA ILE A 9 -4.63 0.89 4.38
C ILE A 9 -5.62 0.14 5.28
N ARG A 10 -6.36 0.84 6.15
CA ARG A 10 -7.40 0.24 6.99
C ARG A 10 -8.52 -0.43 6.22
N ARG A 11 -8.80 0.04 5.01
CA ARG A 11 -9.94 -0.43 4.24
C ARG A 11 -9.63 -1.64 3.38
N HIS A 12 -8.40 -1.74 2.88
CA HIS A 12 -8.01 -2.75 1.87
C HIS A 12 -6.87 -3.66 2.32
N THR A 13 -6.46 -3.55 3.57
CA THR A 13 -5.39 -4.37 4.16
C THR A 13 -5.76 -4.76 5.58
N GLN A 14 -5.01 -5.69 6.14
CA GLN A 14 -5.17 -6.10 7.54
C GLN A 14 -4.56 -5.12 8.57
N PHE A 15 -3.94 -4.02 8.13
CA PHE A 15 -3.19 -3.10 8.99
C PHE A 15 -3.96 -1.81 9.28
N ASP A 16 -3.65 -1.19 10.41
CA ASP A 16 -4.33 0.04 10.84
C ASP A 16 -3.67 1.33 10.33
N SER A 17 -2.44 1.23 9.82
CA SER A 17 -1.69 2.38 9.34
C SER A 17 -0.66 2.03 8.27
N VAL A 18 -0.24 3.03 7.49
CA VAL A 18 0.87 2.91 6.54
C VAL A 18 2.15 2.46 7.23
N ALA A 19 2.38 2.87 8.48
CA ALA A 19 3.56 2.47 9.24
C ALA A 19 3.57 0.96 9.53
N GLU A 20 2.46 0.41 9.98
CA GLU A 20 2.33 -1.04 10.22
C GLU A 20 2.46 -1.85 8.93
N PHE A 21 1.87 -1.37 7.83
CA PHE A 21 2.03 -1.98 6.52
C PHE A 21 3.52 -1.99 6.09
N CYS A 22 4.25 -0.90 6.31
CA CYS A 22 5.68 -0.86 5.97
C CYS A 22 6.51 -1.77 6.87
N ALA A 23 6.22 -1.83 8.17
CA ALA A 23 6.93 -2.69 9.12
C ALA A 23 6.70 -4.19 8.86
N ALA A 24 5.56 -4.56 8.28
CA ALA A 24 5.28 -5.93 7.87
C ALA A 24 5.95 -6.31 6.53
N CYS A 25 6.45 -5.33 5.78
CA CYS A 25 7.09 -5.55 4.50
C CYS A 25 8.49 -6.17 4.71
N PRO A 26 8.88 -7.19 3.93
CA PRO A 26 10.20 -7.84 4.06
C PRO A 26 11.36 -6.99 3.49
N CYS A 27 11.33 -5.66 3.67
CA CYS A 27 12.39 -4.74 3.25
C CYS A 27 13.14 -4.16 4.45
N ASP A 28 14.42 -3.83 4.28
CA ASP A 28 15.27 -3.30 5.36
C ASP A 28 14.88 -1.89 5.83
N GLU A 29 14.06 -1.19 5.05
CA GLU A 29 13.56 0.13 5.39
C GLU A 29 12.06 0.04 5.63
N ASP A 30 11.59 0.34 6.85
CA ASP A 30 10.16 0.41 7.23
C ASP A 30 9.46 1.63 6.61
N THR A 31 9.65 1.82 5.31
CA THR A 31 9.13 2.93 4.52
C THR A 31 8.56 2.44 3.21
N ILE A 32 7.62 3.20 2.65
CA ILE A 32 7.08 2.95 1.30
C ILE A 32 8.18 2.88 0.24
N SER A 33 9.25 3.67 0.39
CA SER A 33 10.41 3.61 -0.50
C SER A 33 11.11 2.26 -0.42
N GLY A 34 11.22 1.68 0.78
CA GLY A 34 11.72 0.32 1.00
C GLY A 34 10.86 -0.72 0.28
N VAL A 35 9.52 -0.61 0.41
CA VAL A 35 8.58 -1.47 -0.32
C VAL A 35 8.77 -1.33 -1.82
N GLN A 36 8.93 -0.12 -2.35
CA GLN A 36 9.13 0.13 -3.78
C GLN A 36 10.44 -0.46 -4.33
N ARG A 37 11.50 -0.56 -3.52
CA ARG A 37 12.80 -1.08 -3.92
C ARG A 37 12.86 -2.61 -4.01
N LEU A 38 11.90 -3.31 -3.42
CA LEU A 38 11.78 -4.76 -3.60
C LEU A 38 11.57 -5.13 -5.07
N SER A 39 11.99 -6.34 -5.44
CA SER A 39 11.69 -6.88 -6.77
C SER A 39 10.18 -6.97 -6.99
N THR A 40 9.73 -6.85 -8.24
CA THR A 40 8.30 -6.91 -8.60
C THR A 40 7.63 -8.14 -8.00
N ASP A 41 8.19 -9.34 -8.19
CA ASP A 41 7.60 -10.58 -7.66
C ASP A 41 7.47 -10.56 -6.12
N LYS A 42 8.46 -10.01 -5.40
CA LYS A 42 8.41 -9.92 -3.93
C LYS A 42 7.37 -8.90 -3.46
N ARG A 43 7.22 -7.79 -4.17
CA ARG A 43 6.19 -6.77 -3.86
C ARG A 43 4.81 -7.33 -4.12
N ASP A 44 4.60 -7.94 -5.28
CA ASP A 44 3.29 -8.47 -5.65
C ASP A 44 2.90 -9.62 -4.72
N ALA A 45 3.83 -10.52 -4.36
CA ALA A 45 3.58 -11.55 -3.35
C ALA A 45 3.24 -10.98 -1.97
N PHE A 46 3.89 -9.89 -1.56
CA PHE A 46 3.57 -9.20 -0.30
C PHE A 46 2.17 -8.58 -0.33
N VAL A 47 1.83 -7.92 -1.43
CA VAL A 47 0.54 -7.25 -1.65
C VAL A 47 -0.60 -8.27 -1.70
N ALA A 48 -0.46 -9.32 -2.51
CA ALA A 48 -1.44 -10.40 -2.62
C ALA A 48 -1.71 -11.11 -1.28
N ARG A 49 -0.71 -11.16 -0.39
CA ARG A 49 -0.86 -11.81 0.92
C ARG A 49 -1.48 -10.90 1.98
N THR A 50 -1.31 -9.59 1.85
CA THR A 50 -1.61 -8.65 2.95
C THR A 50 -2.72 -7.65 2.64
N THR A 51 -3.17 -7.62 1.39
CA THR A 51 -4.15 -6.67 0.87
C THR A 51 -5.16 -7.39 -0.01
N ASP A 52 -6.23 -6.69 -0.38
CA ASP A 52 -7.24 -7.20 -1.32
C ASP A 52 -6.80 -7.16 -2.80
N PHE A 53 -5.57 -6.76 -3.10
CA PHE A 53 -5.05 -6.60 -4.46
C PHE A 53 -4.04 -7.70 -4.80
N GLU A 54 -3.99 -8.10 -6.08
CA GLU A 54 -3.03 -9.11 -6.52
C GLU A 54 -1.64 -8.53 -6.77
N THR A 55 -1.57 -7.24 -7.13
CA THR A 55 -0.30 -6.58 -7.50
C THR A 55 -0.14 -5.22 -6.86
N TRP A 56 1.12 -4.82 -6.67
CA TRP A 56 1.46 -3.47 -6.18
C TRP A 56 0.98 -2.36 -7.13
N ALA A 57 0.95 -2.64 -8.44
CA ALA A 57 0.47 -1.68 -9.43
C ALA A 57 -1.03 -1.40 -9.25
N GLU A 58 -1.83 -2.45 -9.08
CA GLU A 58 -3.27 -2.36 -8.83
C GLU A 58 -3.58 -1.59 -7.54
N MET A 59 -2.88 -1.94 -6.45
CA MET A 59 -3.03 -1.25 -5.16
C MET A 59 -2.77 0.27 -5.30
N LYS A 60 -1.68 0.66 -6.00
CA LYS A 60 -1.35 2.08 -6.22
C LYS A 60 -2.42 2.81 -7.03
N GLN A 61 -2.97 2.17 -8.05
CA GLN A 61 -4.01 2.75 -8.88
C GLN A 61 -5.29 2.97 -8.06
N SER A 62 -5.70 1.98 -7.28
CA SER A 62 -6.85 2.08 -6.39
C SER A 62 -6.67 3.16 -5.32
N ALA A 63 -5.46 3.27 -4.73
CA ALA A 63 -5.15 4.31 -3.75
C ALA A 63 -5.26 5.71 -4.36
N ALA A 64 -4.72 5.91 -5.56
CA ALA A 64 -4.81 7.20 -6.25
C ALA A 64 -6.26 7.59 -6.58
N ILE A 65 -7.10 6.62 -6.96
CA ILE A 65 -8.53 6.86 -7.23
C ILE A 65 -9.28 7.23 -5.94
N GLN A 66 -9.05 6.51 -4.84
CA GLN A 66 -9.72 6.81 -3.58
C GLN A 66 -9.30 8.17 -2.99
N ASP A 67 -8.01 8.51 -3.04
CA ASP A 67 -7.54 9.83 -2.58
C ASP A 67 -8.18 10.96 -3.42
N LEU A 68 -8.36 10.77 -4.74
CA LEU A 68 -9.06 11.72 -5.60
C LEU A 68 -10.55 11.88 -5.22
N VAL A 69 -11.24 10.77 -4.94
CA VAL A 69 -12.66 10.79 -4.55
C VAL A 69 -12.85 11.46 -3.19
N VAL A 70 -11.95 11.21 -2.23
CA VAL A 70 -11.99 11.87 -0.92
C VAL A 70 -11.84 13.39 -1.08
N LEU A 71 -10.95 13.87 -1.96
CA LEU A 71 -10.74 15.30 -2.20
C LEU A 71 -11.93 16.01 -2.90
N GLN A 72 -12.75 15.28 -3.65
CA GLN A 72 -13.91 15.85 -4.34
C GLN A 72 -15.18 15.93 -3.48
N ASN A 73 -15.19 15.24 -2.33
CA ASN A 73 -16.33 15.16 -1.42
C ASN A 73 -16.13 15.96 -0.11
N VAL A 74 -15.13 16.86 -0.06
CA VAL A 74 -14.92 17.80 1.06
C VAL A 74 -15.38 19.21 0.70
#